data_AF-A0A3N0GZ66-F1
#
_entry.id   AF-A0A3N0GZ66-F1
#
_cell.length_a   1.000
_cell.length_b   1.000
_cell.length_c   1.000
_cell.angle_alpha   90.00
_cell.angle_beta   90.00
_cell.angle_gamma   90.00
#
_symmetry.space_group_name_H-M   'P 1'
#
loop_
_entity.id
_entity.type
_entity.pdbx_description
1 polymer ?
#
loop_
_entity_poly.entity_id
_entity_poly.type
_entity_poly.pdbx_seq_one_letter_code
_entity_poly.pdbx_strand_id
1 'polypeptide(L)'
;MKAHRLVLIAVAGASMLALSGCAQSGNVAARVGDSTVSTSDVDFLSRMQCETLDKAAQNPAAAAQGGVQTVPVAQVRTGMLNTLIETELNRQIASKEHLTYDRDTLRQVMAQFERVVDQVAAKDRDRFRSMVEDVYRGQLQVYTLAQQQLAEQGVSRPGQDQVDQAVAKIQASFRKNVDVKVNPQYGADARGVAGSTDPSLSLAVSSYAKQARSAQPDSSWVSALPADQRCG
;
A
#
# COMPACT_ATOMS: atom_id res chain seq x y z
N MET A 1 30.92 9.11 -56.91
CA MET A 1 29.63 9.43 -56.26
C MET A 1 29.88 9.71 -54.79
N LYS A 2 29.28 10.78 -54.27
CA LYS A 2 29.77 11.59 -53.13
C LYS A 2 29.48 10.97 -51.76
N ALA A 3 30.50 10.89 -50.91
CA ALA A 3 30.50 10.36 -49.54
C ALA A 3 29.66 11.17 -48.51
N HIS A 4 28.96 12.22 -48.92
CA HIS A 4 28.21 13.11 -48.02
C HIS A 4 26.76 12.68 -47.75
N ARG A 5 26.27 11.61 -48.37
CA ARG A 5 24.88 11.15 -48.19
C ARG A 5 24.69 10.09 -47.10
N LEU A 6 25.76 9.46 -46.61
CA LEU A 6 25.69 8.43 -45.56
C LEU A 6 25.69 9.00 -44.14
N VAL A 7 26.18 10.22 -43.93
CA VAL A 7 26.26 10.84 -42.60
C VAL A 7 24.89 11.38 -42.12
N LEU A 8 23.99 11.74 -43.04
CA LEU A 8 22.68 12.30 -42.69
C LEU A 8 21.67 11.27 -42.17
N ILE A 9 21.88 9.97 -42.39
CA ILE A 9 20.95 8.92 -41.93
C ILE A 9 21.27 8.47 -40.49
N ALA A 10 22.50 8.66 -40.01
CA ALA A 10 22.90 8.30 -38.66
C ALA A 10 22.38 9.25 -37.56
N VAL A 11 22.03 10.49 -37.90
CA VAL A 11 21.60 11.51 -36.91
C VAL A 11 20.10 11.41 -36.58
N ALA A 12 19.26 10.86 -37.47
CA ALA A 12 17.82 10.75 -37.23
C ALA A 12 17.43 9.57 -36.30
N GLY A 13 18.28 8.54 -36.17
CA GLY A 13 18.02 7.39 -35.29
C GLY A 13 18.29 7.66 -33.80
N ALA A 14 19.18 8.62 -33.48
CA ALA A 14 19.56 8.93 -32.11
C ALA A 14 18.49 9.73 -31.34
N SER A 15 17.60 10.44 -32.05
CA SER A 15 16.56 11.27 -31.41
C SER A 15 15.38 10.46 -30.85
N MET A 16 15.13 9.23 -31.34
CA MET A 16 14.04 8.39 -30.82
C MET A 16 14.38 7.70 -29.49
N LEU A 17 15.67 7.49 -29.18
CA LEU A 17 16.11 6.92 -27.90
C LEU A 17 16.10 7.95 -26.75
N ALA A 18 16.05 9.25 -27.06
CA ALA A 18 15.97 10.30 -26.05
C ALA A 18 14.53 10.58 -25.58
N LEU A 19 13.50 10.17 -26.33
CA LEU A 19 12.09 10.39 -25.96
C LEU A 19 11.45 9.24 -25.17
N SER A 20 12.08 8.07 -25.07
CA SER A 20 11.58 6.98 -24.19
C SER A 20 11.75 7.26 -22.70
N GLY A 21 12.39 8.38 -22.32
CA GLY A 21 12.59 8.81 -20.93
C GLY A 21 11.35 9.40 -20.24
N CYS A 22 10.31 9.76 -21.00
CA CYS A 22 9.04 10.28 -20.46
C CYS A 22 7.89 9.26 -20.51
N ALA A 23 8.17 8.00 -20.89
CA ALA A 23 7.19 6.92 -20.91
C ALA A 23 6.93 6.41 -19.47
N GLN A 24 6.27 7.28 -18.70
CA GLN A 24 5.15 6.98 -17.85
C GLN A 24 5.27 5.66 -17.08
N SER A 25 5.91 5.74 -15.92
CA SER A 25 5.71 4.86 -14.76
C SER A 25 4.25 4.81 -14.25
N GLY A 26 3.27 5.19 -15.07
CA GLY A 26 1.95 5.68 -14.67
C GLY A 26 1.06 4.65 -14.00
N ASN A 27 1.32 3.36 -14.22
CA ASN A 27 0.52 2.28 -13.63
C ASN A 27 1.22 1.52 -12.50
N VAL A 28 2.45 1.88 -12.13
CA VAL A 28 3.19 1.20 -11.05
C VAL A 28 3.26 2.11 -9.83
N ALA A 29 2.62 1.68 -8.74
CA ALA A 29 2.68 2.37 -7.45
C ALA A 29 3.93 1.99 -6.67
N ALA A 30 4.31 0.70 -6.71
CA ALA A 30 5.56 0.22 -6.16
C ALA A 30 6.08 -1.01 -6.90
N ARG A 31 7.39 -1.25 -6.81
CA ARG A 31 8.05 -2.52 -7.12
C ARG A 31 8.63 -3.08 -5.83
N VAL A 32 8.43 -4.37 -5.61
CA VAL A 32 8.93 -5.12 -4.44
C VAL A 32 9.67 -6.32 -5.01
N GLY A 33 11.00 -6.24 -5.12
CA GLY A 33 11.77 -7.22 -5.88
C GLY A 33 11.27 -7.32 -7.32
N ASP A 34 10.88 -8.52 -7.74
CA ASP A 34 10.36 -8.78 -9.09
C ASP A 34 8.85 -8.53 -9.24
N SER A 35 8.17 -8.13 -8.17
CA SER A 35 6.71 -7.96 -8.13
C SER A 35 6.33 -6.49 -8.21
N THR A 36 5.17 -6.21 -8.81
CA THR A 36 4.68 -4.84 -9.03
C THR A 36 3.33 -4.66 -8.35
N VAL A 37 3.20 -3.59 -7.57
CA VAL A 37 1.91 -3.08 -7.07
C VAL A 37 1.42 -2.01 -8.05
N SER A 38 0.21 -2.18 -8.60
CA SER A 38 -0.32 -1.22 -9.56
C SER A 38 -0.95 -0.01 -8.88
N THR A 39 -0.92 1.16 -9.52
CA THR A 39 -1.67 2.34 -9.05
C THR A 39 -3.18 2.07 -9.04
N SER A 40 -3.66 1.23 -9.98
CA SER A 40 -5.06 0.84 -10.05
C SER A 40 -5.54 0.05 -8.83
N ASP A 41 -4.67 -0.77 -8.23
CA ASP A 41 -4.96 -1.52 -7.01
C ASP A 41 -5.01 -0.60 -5.79
N VAL A 42 -4.06 0.34 -5.71
CA VAL A 42 -4.07 1.38 -4.66
C VAL A 42 -5.34 2.22 -4.74
N ASP A 43 -5.71 2.68 -5.93
CA ASP A 43 -6.89 3.52 -6.12
C ASP A 43 -8.19 2.74 -5.88
N PHE A 44 -8.22 1.46 -6.27
CA PHE A 44 -9.34 0.57 -5.99
C PHE A 44 -9.55 0.42 -4.47
N LEU A 45 -8.52 0.01 -3.73
CA LEU A 45 -8.64 -0.17 -2.28
C LEU A 45 -8.93 1.14 -1.55
N SER A 46 -8.32 2.25 -2.01
CA SER A 46 -8.53 3.55 -1.38
C SER A 46 -9.97 4.03 -1.54
N ARG A 47 -10.56 3.81 -2.72
CA ARG A 47 -11.99 4.07 -2.94
C ARG A 47 -12.86 3.22 -2.00
N MET A 48 -12.57 1.92 -1.86
CA MET A 48 -13.33 1.05 -0.96
C MET A 48 -13.23 1.48 0.50
N GLN A 49 -12.04 1.88 0.95
CA GLN A 49 -11.84 2.40 2.29
C GLN A 49 -12.59 3.72 2.51
N CYS A 50 -12.57 4.62 1.52
CA CYS A 50 -13.28 5.90 1.59
C CYS A 50 -14.81 5.72 1.59
N GLU A 51 -15.36 4.87 0.72
CA GLU A 51 -16.78 4.53 0.74
C GLU A 51 -17.22 3.93 2.08
N THR A 52 -16.35 3.15 2.72
CA THR A 52 -16.61 2.58 4.06
C THR A 52 -16.63 3.67 5.13
N LEU A 53 -15.69 4.62 5.09
CA LEU A 53 -15.65 5.75 6.02
C LEU A 53 -16.87 6.67 5.83
N ASP A 54 -17.23 6.97 4.59
CA ASP A 54 -18.39 7.82 4.27
C ASP A 54 -19.71 7.18 4.76
N LYS A 55 -19.88 5.86 4.54
CA LYS A 55 -21.04 5.12 5.06
C LYS A 55 -21.07 5.13 6.59
N ALA A 56 -19.92 4.97 7.23
CA ALA A 56 -19.82 5.01 8.68
C ALA A 56 -20.14 6.42 9.23
N ALA A 57 -19.72 7.48 8.54
CA ALA A 57 -20.02 8.86 8.92
C ALA A 57 -21.51 9.20 8.80
N GLN A 58 -22.20 8.59 7.83
CA GLN A 58 -23.65 8.71 7.66
C GLN A 58 -24.46 7.92 8.70
N ASN A 59 -23.82 7.03 9.47
CA ASN A 59 -24.51 6.24 10.49
C ASN A 59 -24.81 7.09 11.75
N PRO A 60 -26.09 7.26 12.15
CA PRO A 60 -26.45 8.01 13.36
C PRO A 60 -25.78 7.49 14.63
N ALA A 61 -25.48 6.19 14.71
CA ALA A 61 -24.78 5.60 15.84
C ALA A 61 -23.33 6.10 15.94
N ALA A 62 -22.65 6.33 14.81
CA ALA A 62 -21.31 6.89 14.79
C ALA A 62 -21.31 8.35 15.26
N ALA A 63 -22.31 9.14 14.84
CA ALA A 63 -22.47 10.52 15.31
C ALA A 63 -22.62 10.60 16.85
N ALA A 64 -23.36 9.65 17.46
CA ALA A 64 -23.50 9.57 18.91
C ALA A 64 -22.21 9.22 19.66
N GLN A 65 -21.21 8.64 18.98
CA GLN A 65 -19.92 8.22 19.55
C GLN A 65 -18.78 9.21 19.27
N GLY A 66 -19.08 10.40 18.77
CA GLY A 66 -18.08 11.43 18.44
C GLY A 66 -17.78 11.55 16.94
N GLY A 67 -18.53 10.85 16.08
CA GLY A 67 -18.38 10.89 14.63
C GLY A 67 -17.27 9.99 14.09
N VAL A 68 -17.21 9.88 12.76
CA VAL A 68 -16.09 9.25 12.07
C VAL A 68 -15.04 10.32 11.82
N GLN A 69 -13.77 10.01 12.11
CA GLN A 69 -12.68 10.91 11.79
C GLN A 69 -12.56 11.05 10.27
N THR A 70 -12.76 12.26 9.75
CA THR A 70 -12.44 12.59 8.37
C THR A 70 -10.92 12.49 8.17
N VAL A 71 -10.49 11.84 7.09
CA VAL A 71 -9.08 11.67 6.73
C VAL A 71 -8.83 12.13 5.29
N PRO A 72 -7.64 12.64 4.96
CA PRO A 72 -7.29 12.96 3.58
C PRO A 72 -7.20 11.71 2.71
N VAL A 73 -7.72 11.77 1.48
CA VAL A 73 -7.60 10.66 0.50
C VAL A 73 -6.14 10.26 0.28
N ALA A 74 -5.21 11.21 0.31
CA ALA A 74 -3.78 10.94 0.17
C ALA A 74 -3.25 10.00 1.26
N GLN A 75 -3.72 10.15 2.51
CA GLN A 75 -3.34 9.29 3.63
C GLN A 75 -3.94 7.88 3.47
N VAL A 76 -5.17 7.79 2.97
CA VAL A 76 -5.79 6.50 2.65
C VAL A 76 -4.98 5.78 1.56
N ARG A 77 -4.59 6.49 0.49
CA ARG A 77 -3.78 5.94 -0.61
C ARG A 77 -2.40 5.45 -0.15
N THR A 78 -1.69 6.20 0.68
CA THR A 78 -0.39 5.75 1.23
C THR A 78 -0.56 4.54 2.15
N GLY A 79 -1.62 4.51 2.96
CA GLY A 79 -1.97 3.35 3.79
C GLY A 79 -2.20 2.09 2.95
N MET A 80 -3.08 2.16 1.95
CA MET A 80 -3.38 1.03 1.06
C MET A 80 -2.15 0.56 0.28
N LEU A 81 -1.31 1.49 -0.19
CA LEU A 81 -0.05 1.13 -0.84
C LEU A 81 0.88 0.38 0.12
N ASN A 82 1.04 0.84 1.36
CA ASN A 82 1.88 0.15 2.34
C ASN A 82 1.34 -1.26 2.64
N THR A 83 0.02 -1.46 2.75
CA THR A 83 -0.60 -2.78 2.89
C THR A 83 -0.30 -3.70 1.70
N LEU A 84 -0.38 -3.19 0.47
CA LEU A 84 -0.06 -3.96 -0.73
C LEU A 84 1.44 -4.32 -0.81
N ILE A 85 2.33 -3.38 -0.47
CA ILE A 85 3.77 -3.66 -0.37
C ILE A 85 4.03 -4.74 0.68
N GLU A 86 3.39 -4.65 1.84
CA GLU A 86 3.51 -5.65 2.90
C GLU A 86 3.02 -7.03 2.46
N THR A 87 1.90 -7.07 1.73
CA THR A 87 1.35 -8.31 1.15
C THR A 87 2.35 -8.97 0.20
N GLU A 88 3.01 -8.19 -0.66
CA GLU A 88 4.06 -8.70 -1.55
C GLU A 88 5.31 -9.16 -0.79
N LEU A 89 5.74 -8.44 0.25
CA LEU A 89 6.84 -8.87 1.11
C LEU A 89 6.52 -10.20 1.80
N ASN A 90 5.31 -10.33 2.36
CA ASN A 90 4.85 -11.55 3.02
C ASN A 90 4.80 -12.73 2.05
N ARG A 91 4.30 -12.51 0.83
CA ARG A 91 4.28 -13.53 -0.23
C ARG A 91 5.68 -13.99 -0.61
N GLN A 92 6.65 -13.07 -0.71
CA GLN A 92 8.03 -13.41 -1.02
C GLN A 92 8.74 -14.13 0.13
N ILE A 93 8.50 -13.71 1.38
CA ILE A 93 8.97 -14.43 2.58
C ILE A 93 8.42 -15.86 2.55
N ALA A 94 7.11 -16.01 2.35
CA ALA A 94 6.48 -17.32 2.31
C ALA A 94 6.99 -18.21 1.18
N SER A 95 7.22 -17.62 -0.01
CA SER A 95 7.82 -18.36 -1.12
C SER A 95 9.25 -18.80 -0.83
N LYS A 96 10.06 -17.96 -0.18
CA LYS A 96 11.45 -18.23 0.14
C LYS A 96 11.58 -19.30 1.23
N GLU A 97 10.76 -19.22 2.26
CA GLU A 97 10.77 -20.12 3.41
C GLU A 97 9.83 -21.32 3.23
N HIS A 98 9.23 -21.48 2.03
CA HIS A 98 8.28 -22.54 1.68
C HIS A 98 7.12 -22.70 2.68
N LEU A 99 6.61 -21.57 3.17
CA LEU A 99 5.60 -21.53 4.21
C LEU A 99 4.22 -21.92 3.69
N THR A 100 3.54 -22.73 4.49
CA THR A 100 2.10 -23.00 4.35
C THR A 100 1.32 -22.14 5.33
N TYR A 101 -0.01 -22.15 5.19
CA TYR A 101 -0.93 -21.47 6.10
C TYR A 101 -2.11 -22.38 6.40
N ASP A 102 -2.77 -22.15 7.53
CA ASP A 102 -3.99 -22.85 7.86
C ASP A 102 -5.17 -22.34 7.02
N ARG A 103 -5.67 -23.22 6.15
CA ARG A 103 -6.78 -22.91 5.24
C ARG A 103 -8.11 -22.78 5.98
N ASP A 104 -8.29 -23.44 7.10
CA ASP A 104 -9.52 -23.37 7.88
C ASP A 104 -9.61 -22.02 8.59
N THR A 105 -8.51 -21.56 9.18
CA THR A 105 -8.39 -20.19 9.70
C THR A 105 -8.66 -19.14 8.62
N LEU A 106 -8.05 -19.26 7.44
CA LEU A 106 -8.32 -18.32 6.34
C LEU A 106 -9.82 -18.33 5.94
N ARG A 107 -10.43 -19.51 5.80
CA ARG A 107 -11.86 -19.63 5.46
C ARG A 107 -12.74 -18.97 6.52
N GLN A 108 -12.43 -19.15 7.81
CA GLN A 108 -13.17 -18.54 8.90
C GLN A 108 -13.07 -17.01 8.88
N VAL A 109 -11.87 -16.46 8.68
CA VAL A 109 -11.66 -15.01 8.56
C VAL A 109 -12.43 -14.47 7.35
N MET A 110 -12.32 -15.11 6.19
CA MET A 110 -13.03 -14.68 4.99
C MET A 110 -14.56 -14.76 5.17
N ALA A 111 -15.09 -15.78 5.85
CA ALA A 111 -16.52 -15.87 6.14
C ALA A 111 -17.04 -14.71 7.02
N GLN A 112 -16.22 -14.21 7.96
CA GLN A 112 -16.57 -13.01 8.74
C GLN A 112 -16.53 -11.74 7.88
N PHE A 113 -15.62 -11.71 6.90
CA PHE A 113 -15.40 -10.59 5.99
C PHE A 113 -16.45 -10.49 4.88
N GLU A 114 -17.15 -11.58 4.53
CA GLU A 114 -18.19 -11.57 3.48
C GLU A 114 -19.25 -10.48 3.69
N ARG A 115 -19.61 -10.15 4.94
CA ARG A 115 -20.55 -9.04 5.23
C ARG A 115 -20.05 -7.67 4.75
N VAL A 116 -18.74 -7.47 4.69
CA VAL A 116 -18.12 -6.26 4.15
C VAL A 116 -18.10 -6.33 2.61
N VAL A 117 -17.76 -7.50 2.06
CA VAL A 117 -17.78 -7.74 0.60
C VAL A 117 -19.18 -7.52 0.01
N ASP A 118 -20.24 -7.93 0.70
CA ASP A 118 -21.62 -7.74 0.26
C ASP A 118 -22.01 -6.25 0.12
N GLN A 119 -21.34 -5.36 0.85
CA GLN A 119 -21.55 -3.92 0.79
C GLN A 119 -20.80 -3.24 -0.37
N VAL A 120 -19.91 -3.96 -1.05
CA VAL A 120 -19.20 -3.52 -2.26
C VAL A 120 -20.10 -3.74 -3.48
N ALA A 121 -19.97 -2.85 -4.47
CA ALA A 121 -20.69 -2.96 -5.75
C ALA A 121 -20.42 -4.33 -6.40
N ALA A 122 -21.47 -4.98 -6.92
CA ALA A 122 -21.40 -6.36 -7.41
C ALA A 122 -20.23 -6.63 -8.37
N LYS A 123 -19.92 -5.67 -9.26
CA LYS A 123 -18.81 -5.74 -10.23
C LYS A 123 -17.41 -5.77 -9.60
N ASP A 124 -17.28 -5.28 -8.37
CA ASP A 124 -16.01 -5.10 -7.66
C ASP A 124 -15.78 -6.16 -6.57
N ARG A 125 -16.81 -6.96 -6.22
CA ARG A 125 -16.79 -7.92 -5.11
C ARG A 125 -15.69 -8.97 -5.24
N ASP A 126 -15.55 -9.59 -6.40
CA ASP A 126 -14.58 -10.67 -6.59
C ASP A 126 -13.14 -10.14 -6.54
N ARG A 127 -12.90 -8.96 -7.12
CA ARG A 127 -11.60 -8.29 -7.02
C ARG A 127 -11.27 -7.94 -5.57
N PHE A 128 -12.23 -7.34 -4.85
CA PHE A 128 -12.03 -6.98 -3.45
C PHE A 128 -11.79 -8.21 -2.57
N ARG A 129 -12.59 -9.27 -2.74
CA ARG A 129 -12.42 -10.54 -2.02
C ARG A 129 -11.03 -11.13 -2.27
N SER A 130 -10.58 -11.20 -3.51
CA SER A 130 -9.26 -11.74 -3.86
C SER A 130 -8.13 -10.95 -3.19
N MET A 131 -8.18 -9.61 -3.25
CA MET A 131 -7.13 -8.77 -2.65
C MET A 131 -7.08 -8.93 -1.12
N VAL A 132 -8.24 -9.01 -0.47
CA VAL A 132 -8.31 -9.22 0.98
C VAL A 132 -7.85 -10.61 1.37
N GLU A 133 -8.21 -11.63 0.59
CA GLU A 133 -7.71 -13.00 0.79
C GLU A 133 -6.19 -13.06 0.70
N ASP A 134 -5.59 -12.39 -0.29
CA ASP A 134 -4.13 -12.36 -0.46
C ASP A 134 -3.43 -11.67 0.73
N VAL A 135 -4.00 -10.58 1.26
CA VAL A 135 -3.51 -9.91 2.47
C VAL A 135 -3.50 -10.88 3.65
N TYR A 136 -4.64 -11.51 3.96
CA TYR A 136 -4.75 -12.43 5.09
C TYR A 136 -3.90 -13.68 4.93
N ARG A 137 -3.83 -14.23 3.72
CA ARG A 137 -2.98 -15.38 3.40
C ARG A 137 -1.51 -15.06 3.70
N GLY A 138 -1.02 -13.92 3.20
CA GLY A 138 0.36 -13.48 3.45
C GLY A 138 0.64 -13.29 4.95
N GLN A 139 -0.29 -12.66 5.68
CA GLN A 139 -0.18 -12.51 7.13
C GLN A 139 -0.09 -13.87 7.84
N LEU A 140 -1.01 -14.79 7.59
CA LEU A 140 -1.02 -16.12 8.23
C LEU A 140 0.28 -16.90 8.00
N GLN A 141 0.88 -16.79 6.80
CA GLN A 141 2.16 -17.42 6.50
C GLN A 141 3.28 -16.84 7.38
N VAL A 142 3.40 -15.51 7.46
CA VAL A 142 4.46 -14.87 8.26
C VAL A 142 4.24 -15.07 9.77
N TYR A 143 2.98 -15.13 10.23
CA TYR A 143 2.65 -15.50 11.61
C TYR A 143 3.12 -16.91 11.95
N THR A 144 2.96 -17.87 11.03
CA THR A 144 3.45 -19.24 11.19
C THR A 144 4.97 -19.25 11.37
N LEU A 145 5.70 -18.50 10.54
CA LEU A 145 7.16 -18.37 10.68
C LEU A 145 7.56 -17.69 12.00
N ALA A 146 6.85 -16.64 12.41
CA ALA A 146 7.11 -15.97 13.68
C ALA A 146 6.95 -16.92 14.88
N GLN A 147 5.87 -17.71 14.89
CA GLN A 147 5.64 -18.72 15.94
C GLN A 147 6.73 -19.80 15.94
N GLN A 148 7.18 -20.26 14.78
CA GLN A 148 8.29 -21.22 14.65
C GLN A 148 9.59 -20.65 15.25
N GLN A 149 9.97 -19.43 14.87
CA GLN A 149 11.18 -18.77 15.40
C GLN A 149 11.11 -18.54 16.92
N LEU A 150 9.93 -18.23 17.44
CA LEU A 150 9.72 -18.06 18.89
C LEU A 150 9.81 -19.41 19.63
N ALA A 151 9.28 -20.48 19.04
CA ALA A 151 9.41 -21.83 19.59
C ALA A 151 10.86 -22.30 19.64
N GLU A 152 11.65 -22.02 18.59
CA GLU A 152 13.11 -22.28 18.56
C GLU A 152 13.87 -21.52 19.65
N GLN A 153 13.36 -20.36 20.07
CA GLN A 153 13.89 -19.56 21.18
C GLN A 153 13.36 -20.03 22.55
N GLY A 154 12.61 -21.12 22.62
CA GLY A 154 12.06 -21.68 23.85
C GLY A 154 10.74 -21.08 24.30
N VAL A 155 10.08 -20.25 23.48
CA VAL A 155 8.77 -19.66 23.79
C VAL A 155 7.66 -20.57 23.24
N SER A 156 7.13 -21.46 24.08
CA SER A 156 6.15 -22.48 23.66
C SER A 156 4.72 -21.98 23.46
N ARG A 157 4.38 -20.81 24.02
CA ARG A 157 3.05 -20.16 23.91
C ARG A 157 3.22 -18.64 23.86
N PRO A 158 3.72 -18.10 22.74
CA PRO A 158 3.91 -16.66 22.64
C PRO A 158 2.56 -15.94 22.74
N GLY A 159 2.52 -14.84 23.49
CA GLY A 159 1.39 -13.92 23.46
C GLY A 159 1.31 -13.20 22.10
N GLN A 160 0.15 -12.62 21.79
CA GLN A 160 -0.10 -11.93 20.52
C GLN A 160 0.94 -10.84 20.24
N ASP A 161 1.25 -10.00 21.25
CA ASP A 161 2.26 -8.94 21.13
C ASP A 161 3.66 -9.47 20.78
N GLN A 162 4.02 -10.66 21.28
CA GLN A 162 5.32 -11.27 20.97
C GLN A 162 5.36 -11.76 19.51
N VAL A 163 4.26 -12.33 19.03
CA VAL A 163 4.12 -12.73 17.63
C VAL A 163 4.20 -11.50 16.73
N ASP A 164 3.48 -10.43 17.04
CA ASP A 164 3.47 -9.21 16.23
C ASP A 164 4.86 -8.54 16.18
N GLN A 165 5.58 -8.51 17.30
CA GLN A 165 6.97 -8.05 17.33
C GLN A 165 7.90 -8.92 16.48
N ALA A 166 7.72 -10.25 16.52
CA ALA A 166 8.50 -11.18 15.71
C ALA A 166 8.19 -11.00 14.21
N VAL A 167 6.92 -10.86 13.82
CA VAL A 167 6.49 -10.55 12.44
C VAL A 167 7.15 -9.25 11.95
N ALA A 168 7.06 -8.17 12.73
CA ALA A 168 7.67 -6.89 12.38
C ALA A 168 9.19 -7.00 12.19
N LYS A 169 9.87 -7.79 13.03
CA LYS A 169 11.32 -8.05 12.91
C LYS A 169 11.65 -8.86 11.65
N ILE A 170 10.87 -9.90 11.34
CA ILE A 170 11.03 -10.73 10.13
C ILE A 170 10.88 -9.84 8.89
N GLN A 171 9.78 -9.09 8.80
CA GLN A 171 9.49 -8.21 7.67
C GLN A 171 10.55 -7.11 7.53
N ALA A 172 10.96 -6.47 8.62
CA ALA A 172 11.99 -5.43 8.59
C ALA A 172 13.36 -5.99 8.15
N SER A 173 13.71 -7.20 8.57
CA SER A 173 14.92 -7.89 8.14
C SER A 173 14.87 -8.24 6.65
N PHE A 174 13.75 -8.81 6.20
CA PHE A 174 13.55 -9.18 4.80
C PHE A 174 13.59 -7.94 3.88
N ARG A 175 12.88 -6.87 4.25
CA ARG A 175 12.82 -5.60 3.51
C ARG A 175 14.20 -4.98 3.29
N LYS A 176 15.18 -5.16 4.20
CA LYS A 176 16.56 -4.66 4.00
C LYS A 176 17.28 -5.33 2.83
N ASN A 177 16.84 -6.51 2.43
CA ASN A 177 17.47 -7.33 1.39
C ASN A 177 16.67 -7.35 0.08
N VAL A 178 15.52 -6.70 0.02
CA VAL A 178 14.66 -6.62 -1.16
C VAL A 178 14.60 -5.17 -1.66
N ASP A 179 14.76 -4.99 -2.97
CA ASP A 179 14.61 -3.68 -3.60
C ASP A 179 13.13 -3.27 -3.60
N VAL A 180 12.78 -2.32 -2.73
CA VAL A 180 11.44 -1.73 -2.66
C VAL A 180 11.49 -0.33 -3.24
N LYS A 181 10.99 -0.17 -4.47
CA LYS A 181 10.91 1.12 -5.17
C LYS A 181 9.48 1.60 -5.21
N VAL A 182 9.20 2.68 -4.50
CA VAL A 182 7.87 3.31 -4.50
C VAL A 182 7.86 4.49 -5.45
N ASN A 183 6.75 4.68 -6.16
CA ASN A 183 6.55 5.82 -7.04
C ASN A 183 6.66 7.13 -6.21
N PRO A 184 7.46 8.12 -6.64
CA PRO A 184 7.70 9.35 -5.89
C PRO A 184 6.44 10.09 -5.44
N GLN A 185 5.32 9.96 -6.17
CA GLN A 185 4.04 10.58 -5.79
C GLN A 185 3.51 10.14 -4.41
N TYR A 186 3.99 9.01 -3.88
CA TYR A 186 3.61 8.51 -2.56
C TYR A 186 4.60 8.85 -1.45
N GLY A 187 5.68 9.59 -1.73
CA GLY A 187 6.58 10.14 -0.71
C GLY A 187 7.20 9.05 0.17
N ALA A 188 7.93 8.11 -0.42
CA ALA A 188 8.55 7.03 0.34
C ALA A 188 9.92 7.39 0.92
N ASP A 189 10.31 6.73 2.02
CA ASP A 189 11.68 6.75 2.53
C ASP A 189 12.61 5.81 1.72
N ALA A 190 13.89 5.78 2.09
CA ALA A 190 14.88 4.88 1.47
C ALA A 190 14.59 3.38 1.68
N ARG A 191 13.64 3.02 2.57
CA ARG A 191 13.21 1.64 2.81
C ARG A 191 11.91 1.31 2.05
N GLY A 192 11.41 2.23 1.23
CA GLY A 192 10.19 2.06 0.47
C GLY A 192 8.92 2.08 1.33
N VAL A 193 8.91 2.83 2.43
CA VAL A 193 7.71 3.06 3.25
C VAL A 193 7.02 4.34 2.76
N ALA A 194 5.84 4.22 2.13
CA ALA A 194 5.08 5.34 1.59
C ALA A 194 4.57 6.29 2.69
N GLY A 195 4.49 7.58 2.38
CA GLY A 195 4.07 8.65 3.30
C GLY A 195 5.14 9.10 4.30
N SER A 196 6.38 8.64 4.16
CA SER A 196 7.49 8.98 5.07
C SER A 196 8.24 10.25 4.66
N THR A 197 8.09 10.68 3.41
CA THR A 197 8.69 11.90 2.86
C THR A 197 7.63 12.74 2.15
N ASP A 198 7.91 14.01 1.94
CA ASP A 198 7.01 14.90 1.21
C ASP A 198 7.11 14.63 -0.30
N PRO A 199 6.04 14.16 -0.97
CA PRO A 199 6.04 13.95 -2.41
C PRO A 199 5.90 15.25 -3.20
N SER A 200 5.67 16.40 -2.54
CA SER A 200 5.45 17.68 -3.20
C SER A 200 6.73 18.21 -3.84
N LEU A 201 6.60 18.75 -5.06
CA LEU A 201 7.66 19.53 -5.70
C LEU A 201 7.79 20.94 -5.10
N SER A 202 6.85 21.34 -4.23
CA SER A 202 6.81 22.66 -3.58
C SER A 202 7.15 22.55 -2.10
N LEU A 203 7.78 23.59 -1.53
CA LEU A 203 8.12 23.63 -0.10
C LEU A 203 7.00 24.30 0.71
N ALA A 204 6.57 23.65 1.80
CA ALA A 204 5.67 24.24 2.77
C ALA A 204 6.41 25.29 3.62
N VAL A 205 6.16 26.56 3.31
CA VAL A 205 6.76 27.68 4.03
C VAL A 205 5.88 28.17 5.20
N SER A 206 4.55 28.08 5.10
CA SER A 206 3.63 28.51 6.17
C SER A 206 3.38 27.42 7.20
N SER A 207 3.00 27.82 8.43
CA SER A 207 2.60 26.89 9.50
C SER A 207 1.44 26.00 9.06
N TYR A 208 0.44 26.58 8.39
CA TYR A 208 -0.69 25.87 7.80
C TYR A 208 -0.23 24.79 6.80
N ALA A 209 0.65 25.14 5.85
CA ALA A 209 1.15 24.18 4.85
C ALA A 209 2.03 23.08 5.48
N LYS A 210 2.72 23.37 6.59
CA LYS A 210 3.48 22.37 7.35
C LYS A 210 2.55 21.42 8.11
N GLN A 211 1.48 21.93 8.72
CA GLN A 211 0.48 21.12 9.43
C GLN A 211 -0.28 20.18 8.49
N ALA A 212 -0.62 20.67 7.29
CA ALA A 212 -1.20 19.88 6.20
C ALA A 212 -0.39 18.62 5.82
N ARG A 213 0.91 18.61 6.16
CA ARG A 213 1.86 17.53 5.83
C ARG A 213 2.24 16.67 7.03
N SER A 214 1.69 16.95 8.21
CA SER A 214 1.97 16.13 9.39
C SER A 214 1.34 14.73 9.23
N ALA A 215 1.90 13.74 9.93
CA ALA A 215 1.35 12.38 9.94
C ALA A 215 -0.09 12.32 10.50
N GLN A 216 -0.47 13.32 11.29
CA GLN A 216 -1.82 13.52 11.82
C GLN A 216 -2.24 14.97 11.55
N PRO A 217 -2.73 15.27 10.34
CA PRO A 217 -3.16 16.61 9.98
C PRO A 217 -4.24 17.14 10.91
N ASP A 218 -4.21 18.45 11.16
CA ASP A 218 -5.21 19.10 12.01
C ASP A 218 -6.62 18.90 11.43
N SER A 219 -7.59 18.58 12.30
CA SER A 219 -8.97 18.32 11.88
C SER A 219 -9.62 19.49 11.15
N SER A 220 -9.26 20.74 11.48
CA SER A 220 -9.76 21.93 10.78
C SER A 220 -9.20 22.03 9.37
N TRP A 221 -7.94 21.61 9.15
CA TRP A 221 -7.35 21.52 7.82
C TRP A 221 -8.04 20.45 6.98
N VAL A 222 -8.24 19.25 7.54
CA VAL A 222 -8.93 18.17 6.83
C VAL A 222 -10.37 18.58 6.47
N SER A 223 -11.06 19.26 7.39
CA SER A 223 -12.42 19.78 7.18
C SER A 223 -12.48 20.90 6.14
N ALA A 224 -11.37 21.55 5.83
CA ALA A 224 -11.27 22.56 4.77
C ALA A 224 -10.96 21.96 3.39
N LEU A 225 -10.59 20.68 3.32
CA LEU A 225 -10.36 20.00 2.04
C LEU A 225 -11.66 19.89 1.22
N PRO A 226 -11.58 19.97 -0.11
CA PRO A 226 -12.67 19.57 -1.00
C PRO A 226 -13.21 18.17 -0.66
N ALA A 227 -14.50 17.96 -0.88
CA ALA A 227 -15.16 16.69 -0.54
C ALA A 227 -14.54 15.49 -1.26
N ASP A 228 -14.00 15.67 -2.47
CA ASP A 228 -13.29 14.65 -3.25
C ASP A 228 -11.85 14.40 -2.79
N GLN A 229 -11.34 15.16 -1.81
CA GLN A 229 -9.99 15.02 -1.26
C GLN A 229 -9.96 14.49 0.18
N ARG A 230 -11.12 14.12 0.73
CA ARG A 230 -11.28 13.60 2.07
C ARG A 230 -12.27 12.44 2.10
N CYS A 231 -12.20 11.61 3.14
CA CYS A 231 -13.06 10.47 3.36
C CYS A 231 -13.55 10.46 4.80
N GLY A 232 -14.81 10.08 5.04
CA GLY A 232 -15.48 10.20 6.33
C GLY A 232 -16.23 11.52 6.47
#